data_AF-A0A364K0G2-F1
#
_entry.id   AF-A0A364K0G2-F1
#
_cell.length_a   1.000
_cell.length_b   1.000
_cell.length_c   1.000
_cell.angle_alpha   90.00
_cell.angle_beta   90.00
_cell.angle_gamma   90.00
#
_symmetry.space_group_name_H-M   'P 1'
#
loop_
_entity.id
_entity.type
_entity.pdbx_description
1 polymer ?
#
loop_
_entity_poly.entity_id
_entity_poly.type
_entity_poly.pdbx_seq_one_letter_code
_entity_poly.pdbx_strand_id
1 'polypeptide(L)'
;MFFIKSCNLNPTLKESLEQTIICEEFTVDDQEKANWALRKLRSLQEKKLANEELANKEKAKIDAWLNEVNSQLDQDIEYFQGLLTAYAIRLRQEDPKFKSIKLPNGKFGFRKQQPKWQYDDRKLLEYLKLNNLNELIRTKEEVDKSKLKKLVQIVNGQAIDPEAGEVIDRITIVEDKFKIDL
;
A
#
# COMPACT_ATOMS: atom_id res chain seq x y z
N MET A 1 -35.29 16.57 5.67
CA MET A 1 -35.23 15.10 5.84
C MET A 1 -35.81 14.47 4.57
N PHE A 2 -35.02 14.38 3.50
CA PHE A 2 -35.49 13.76 2.26
C PHE A 2 -35.18 12.26 2.31
N PHE A 3 -36.25 11.50 2.52
CA PHE A 3 -36.30 10.05 2.56
C PHE A 3 -35.67 9.47 1.28
N ILE A 4 -34.67 8.60 1.44
CA ILE A 4 -34.35 7.58 0.43
C ILE A 4 -35.53 6.62 0.49
N LYS A 5 -36.50 6.75 -0.43
CA LYS A 5 -37.61 5.80 -0.53
C LYS A 5 -37.03 4.44 -0.89
N SER A 6 -37.01 3.52 0.07
CA SER A 6 -37.01 2.09 -0.18
C SER A 6 -38.22 1.77 -1.06
N CYS A 7 -37.99 1.27 -2.27
CA CYS A 7 -39.06 0.72 -3.10
C CYS A 7 -39.56 -0.58 -2.45
N ASN A 8 -40.69 -0.51 -1.73
CA ASN A 8 -41.49 -1.67 -1.42
C ASN A 8 -42.24 -2.09 -2.70
N LEU A 9 -41.93 -3.28 -3.22
CA LEU A 9 -42.71 -3.92 -4.27
C LEU A 9 -44.03 -4.44 -3.67
N ASN A 10 -45.17 -3.92 -4.16
CA ASN A 10 -46.43 -4.66 -4.12
C ASN A 10 -46.78 -5.13 -5.55
N PRO A 11 -46.97 -6.44 -5.79
CA PRO A 11 -46.99 -7.00 -7.14
C PRO A 11 -48.33 -6.87 -7.91
N THR A 12 -49.31 -6.09 -7.46
CA THR A 12 -50.69 -6.18 -8.00
C THR A 12 -51.35 -4.83 -8.32
N LEU A 13 -50.64 -3.90 -8.97
CA LEU A 13 -51.28 -2.76 -9.66
C LEU A 13 -50.52 -2.45 -10.97
N LYS A 14 -50.41 -3.47 -11.83
CA LYS A 14 -49.96 -3.36 -13.22
C LYS A 14 -51.11 -2.84 -14.09
N GLU A 15 -51.57 -1.60 -13.93
CA GLU A 15 -52.43 -0.94 -14.92
C GLU A 15 -52.62 0.55 -14.60
N SER A 16 -51.63 1.37 -14.97
CA SER A 16 -51.80 2.81 -15.29
C SER A 16 -50.46 3.35 -15.82
N LEU A 17 -50.25 3.08 -17.11
CA LEU A 17 -49.55 3.89 -18.11
C LEU A 17 -48.47 4.86 -17.60
N GLU A 18 -47.23 4.37 -17.70
CA GLU A 18 -46.04 5.10 -18.17
C GLU A 18 -45.90 6.57 -17.71
N GLN A 19 -45.56 6.77 -16.44
CA GLN A 19 -44.75 7.94 -16.10
C GLN A 19 -43.31 7.62 -16.46
N THR A 20 -42.85 8.13 -17.60
CA THR A 20 -41.42 8.22 -17.90
C THR A 20 -40.75 8.93 -16.73
N ILE A 21 -40.04 8.19 -15.88
CA ILE A 21 -39.25 8.78 -14.79
C ILE A 21 -38.08 9.48 -15.48
N ILE A 22 -38.26 10.75 -15.81
CA ILE A 22 -37.15 11.63 -16.17
C ILE A 22 -36.36 11.80 -14.87
N CYS A 23 -35.33 10.98 -14.68
CA CYS A 23 -34.27 11.30 -13.73
C CYS A 23 -33.55 12.52 -14.30
N GLU A 24 -34.01 13.71 -13.94
CA GLU A 24 -33.27 14.94 -14.23
C GLU A 24 -31.86 14.78 -13.64
N GLU A 25 -30.86 14.82 -14.53
CA GLU A 25 -29.46 14.73 -14.14
C GLU A 25 -29.09 15.98 -13.34
N PHE A 26 -28.68 15.80 -12.08
CA PHE A 26 -28.34 16.93 -11.22
C PHE A 26 -27.08 17.63 -11.74
N THR A 27 -27.26 18.83 -12.28
CA THR A 27 -26.18 19.68 -12.80
C THR A 27 -25.83 20.77 -11.77
N VAL A 28 -24.54 21.06 -11.61
CA VAL A 28 -24.03 22.14 -10.75
C VAL A 28 -23.71 23.35 -11.61
N ASP A 29 -24.68 24.24 -11.74
CA ASP A 29 -24.69 25.45 -12.56
C ASP A 29 -24.68 26.76 -11.73
N ASP A 30 -24.87 26.67 -10.42
CA ASP A 30 -24.83 27.82 -9.50
C ASP A 30 -24.09 27.53 -8.18
N GLN A 31 -23.63 28.60 -7.51
CA GLN A 31 -22.87 28.55 -6.26
C GLN A 31 -23.63 27.82 -5.15
N GLU A 32 -24.96 27.99 -5.05
CA GLU A 32 -25.75 27.29 -4.03
C GLU A 32 -25.76 25.77 -4.27
N LYS A 33 -25.89 25.33 -5.52
CA LYS A 33 -25.83 23.91 -5.90
C LYS A 33 -24.44 23.33 -5.67
N ALA A 34 -23.38 24.11 -5.92
CA ALA A 34 -22.01 23.70 -5.63
C ALA A 34 -21.78 23.51 -4.11
N ASN A 35 -22.25 24.46 -3.28
CA ASN A 35 -22.18 24.34 -1.83
C ASN A 35 -22.95 23.12 -1.31
N TRP A 36 -24.14 22.85 -1.86
CA TRP A 36 -24.89 21.64 -1.55
C TRP A 36 -24.13 20.36 -1.93
N ALA A 37 -23.50 20.33 -3.12
CA ALA A 37 -22.70 19.20 -3.57
C ALA A 37 -21.51 18.94 -2.64
N LEU A 38 -20.80 19.99 -2.18
CA LEU A 38 -19.72 19.87 -1.19
C LEU A 38 -20.22 19.30 0.15
N ARG A 39 -21.34 19.80 0.66
CA ARG A 39 -21.97 19.26 1.87
C ARG A 39 -22.37 17.79 1.71
N LYS A 40 -22.91 17.43 0.55
CA LYS A 40 -23.27 16.04 0.24
C LYS A 40 -22.04 15.15 0.19
N LEU A 41 -20.96 15.62 -0.43
CA LEU A 41 -19.69 14.91 -0.53
C LEU A 41 -19.07 14.67 0.85
N ARG A 42 -19.06 15.67 1.74
CA ARG A 42 -18.62 15.50 3.13
C ARG A 42 -19.41 14.42 3.86
N SER A 43 -20.75 14.45 3.77
CA SER A 43 -21.61 13.42 4.40
C SER A 43 -21.36 12.01 3.84
N LEU A 44 -21.06 11.89 2.55
CA LEU A 44 -20.71 10.61 1.94
C LEU A 44 -19.33 10.11 2.42
N GLN A 45 -18.35 11.01 2.56
CA GLN A 45 -17.04 10.67 3.11
C GLN A 45 -17.13 10.22 4.57
N GLU A 46 -17.92 10.90 5.40
CA GLU A 46 -18.17 10.50 6.79
C GLU A 46 -18.80 9.10 6.86
N LYS A 47 -19.80 8.82 6.01
CA LYS A 47 -20.41 7.47 5.93
C LYS A 47 -19.43 6.41 5.47
N LYS A 48 -18.59 6.72 4.48
CA LYS A 48 -17.55 5.82 4.01
C LYS A 48 -16.55 5.51 5.13
N LEU A 49 -16.10 6.54 5.84
CA LEU A 49 -15.19 6.39 6.98
C LEU A 49 -15.82 5.55 8.09
N ALA A 50 -17.08 5.78 8.43
CA ALA A 50 -17.79 4.97 9.43
C ALA A 50 -17.90 3.49 9.01
N ASN A 51 -18.14 3.21 7.72
CA ASN A 51 -18.13 1.85 7.19
C ASN A 51 -16.74 1.20 7.28
N GLU A 52 -15.68 1.95 6.93
CA GLU A 52 -14.29 1.49 7.04
C GLU A 52 -13.90 1.19 8.49
N GLU A 53 -14.27 2.06 9.44
CA GLU A 53 -14.04 1.85 10.87
C GLU A 53 -14.76 0.61 11.38
N LEU A 54 -16.03 0.41 11.01
CA LEU A 54 -16.78 -0.79 11.37
C LEU A 54 -16.11 -2.05 10.83
N ALA A 55 -15.74 -2.05 9.55
CA ALA A 55 -15.06 -3.18 8.91
C ALA A 55 -13.71 -3.49 9.59
N ASN A 56 -12.93 -2.45 9.94
CA ASN A 56 -11.65 -2.62 10.63
C ASN A 56 -11.83 -3.19 12.03
N LYS A 57 -12.87 -2.77 12.77
CA LYS A 57 -13.22 -3.35 14.08
C LYS A 57 -13.58 -4.83 13.97
N GLU A 58 -14.37 -5.21 12.97
CA GLU A 58 -14.73 -6.62 12.76
C GLU A 58 -13.52 -7.46 12.33
N LYS A 59 -12.66 -6.95 11.45
CA LYS A 59 -11.38 -7.62 11.11
C LYS A 59 -10.53 -7.85 12.35
N ALA A 60 -10.35 -6.83 13.19
CA ALA A 60 -9.59 -6.97 14.43
C ALA A 60 -10.16 -8.05 15.37
N LYS A 61 -11.50 -8.20 15.44
CA LYS A 61 -12.13 -9.29 16.20
C LYS A 61 -11.85 -10.66 15.59
N ILE A 62 -11.94 -10.78 14.26
CA ILE A 62 -11.65 -12.02 13.54
C ILE A 62 -10.19 -12.42 13.77
N ASP A 63 -9.26 -11.47 13.65
CA ASP A 63 -7.83 -11.70 13.87
C ASP A 63 -7.56 -12.10 15.33
N ALA A 64 -8.21 -11.45 16.30
CA ALA A 64 -8.09 -11.80 17.71
C ALA A 64 -8.61 -13.23 17.99
N TRP A 65 -9.79 -13.58 17.46
CA TRP A 65 -10.35 -14.92 17.58
C TRP A 65 -9.45 -15.98 16.92
N LEU A 66 -8.92 -15.69 15.73
CA LEU A 66 -8.00 -16.59 15.02
C LEU A 66 -6.74 -16.84 15.85
N ASN A 67 -6.17 -15.79 16.43
CA ASN A 67 -5.01 -15.89 17.31
C ASN A 67 -5.33 -16.70 18.58
N GLU A 68 -6.50 -16.52 19.17
CA GLU A 68 -6.92 -17.28 20.36
C GLU A 68 -7.02 -18.78 20.06
N VAL A 69 -7.70 -19.16 18.98
CA VAL A 69 -7.87 -20.56 18.58
C VAL A 69 -6.52 -21.21 18.24
N ASN A 70 -5.61 -20.47 17.60
CA ASN A 70 -4.30 -20.99 17.24
C ASN A 70 -3.27 -20.90 18.37
N SER A 71 -3.48 -20.10 19.41
CA SER A 71 -2.48 -19.86 20.45
C SER A 71 -2.03 -21.14 21.14
N GLN A 72 -2.93 -22.10 21.40
CA GLN A 72 -2.53 -23.37 22.01
C GLN A 72 -1.74 -24.24 21.03
N LEU A 73 -2.13 -24.25 19.75
CA LEU A 73 -1.41 -24.97 18.71
C LEU A 73 -0.01 -24.41 18.52
N ASP A 74 0.14 -23.09 18.54
CA ASP A 74 1.43 -22.40 18.43
C ASP A 74 2.33 -22.75 19.63
N GLN A 75 1.79 -22.77 20.85
CA GLN A 75 2.52 -23.21 22.05
C GLN A 75 2.99 -24.68 21.93
N ASP A 76 2.13 -25.57 21.45
CA ASP A 76 2.48 -26.98 21.26
C ASP A 76 3.55 -27.14 20.18
N ILE A 77 3.44 -26.39 19.07
CA ILE A 77 4.45 -26.35 18.00
C ILE A 77 5.79 -25.88 18.56
N GLU A 78 5.82 -24.77 19.29
CA GLU A 78 7.04 -24.24 19.92
C GLU A 78 7.64 -25.25 20.91
N TYR A 79 6.81 -25.91 21.72
CA TYR A 79 7.25 -26.95 22.65
C TYR A 79 7.96 -28.11 21.92
N PHE A 80 7.34 -28.67 20.88
CA PHE A 80 7.96 -29.77 20.11
C PHE A 80 9.20 -29.32 19.33
N GLN A 81 9.21 -28.10 18.80
CA GLN A 81 10.41 -27.53 18.18
C GLN A 81 11.55 -27.37 19.20
N GLY A 82 11.24 -26.98 20.44
CA GLY A 82 12.17 -26.91 21.55
C GLY A 82 12.79 -28.27 21.87
N LEU A 83 11.97 -29.33 21.94
CA LEU A 83 12.45 -30.71 22.16
C LEU A 83 13.40 -31.18 21.05
N LEU A 84 13.02 -30.95 19.78
CA LEU A 84 13.86 -31.30 18.63
C LEU A 84 15.17 -30.51 18.62
N THR A 85 15.13 -29.24 19.02
CA THR A 85 16.32 -28.38 19.13
C THR A 85 17.25 -28.87 20.22
N ALA A 86 16.73 -29.18 21.41
CA ALA A 86 17.51 -29.73 22.52
C ALA A 86 18.17 -31.07 22.12
N TYR A 87 17.44 -31.93 21.42
CA TYR A 87 17.98 -33.19 20.91
C TYR A 87 19.08 -32.97 19.86
N ALA A 88 18.88 -32.06 18.91
CA ALA A 88 19.90 -31.70 17.91
C ALA A 88 21.18 -31.14 18.57
N ILE A 89 21.05 -30.36 19.65
CA ILE A 89 22.20 -29.84 20.41
C ILE A 89 22.98 -30.99 21.05
N ARG A 90 22.29 -31.94 21.70
CA ARG A 90 22.94 -33.13 22.31
C ARG A 90 23.71 -33.95 21.26
N LEU A 91 23.09 -34.22 20.12
CA LEU A 91 23.76 -34.92 19.01
C LEU A 91 25.00 -34.19 18.50
N ARG A 92 25.01 -32.86 18.54
CA ARG A 92 26.17 -32.06 18.14
C ARG A 92 27.26 -32.01 19.21
N GLN A 93 26.90 -32.18 20.48
CA GLN A 93 27.87 -32.35 21.57
C GLN A 93 28.58 -33.70 21.46
N GLU A 94 27.85 -34.75 21.06
CA GLU A 94 28.40 -36.08 20.81
C GLU A 94 29.22 -36.14 19.50
N ASP A 95 28.70 -35.56 18.41
CA ASP A 95 29.40 -35.43 17.12
C ASP A 95 29.44 -33.96 16.65
N PRO A 96 30.58 -33.26 16.79
CA PRO A 96 30.75 -31.88 16.34
C PRO A 96 30.49 -31.65 14.84
N LYS A 97 30.56 -32.70 14.02
CA LYS A 97 30.29 -32.63 12.56
C LYS A 97 28.83 -32.84 12.21
N PHE A 98 27.97 -33.11 13.19
CA PHE A 98 26.54 -33.28 13.01
C PHE A 98 25.90 -32.08 12.28
N LYS A 99 25.20 -32.36 11.16
CA LYS A 99 24.47 -31.35 10.38
C LYS A 99 22.95 -31.54 10.44
N SER A 100 22.44 -32.75 10.17
CA SER A 100 21.00 -33.02 10.14
C SER A 100 20.66 -34.51 10.12
N ILE A 101 19.48 -34.88 10.62
CA ILE A 101 18.90 -36.23 10.54
C ILE A 101 17.60 -36.18 9.75
N LYS A 102 17.43 -37.16 8.85
CA LYS A 102 16.18 -37.43 8.15
C LYS A 102 15.51 -38.65 8.79
N LEU A 103 14.25 -38.49 9.18
CA LEU A 103 13.35 -39.51 9.67
C LEU A 103 12.18 -39.68 8.68
N PRO A 104 11.37 -40.74 8.77
CA PRO A 104 10.22 -40.93 7.89
C PRO A 104 9.26 -39.75 7.88
N ASN A 105 9.04 -39.11 9.03
CA ASN A 105 8.09 -38.01 9.20
C ASN A 105 8.71 -36.61 9.02
N GLY A 106 9.98 -36.49 8.63
CA GLY A 106 10.60 -35.18 8.42
C GLY A 106 12.11 -35.17 8.59
N LYS A 107 12.66 -33.95 8.64
CA LYS A 107 14.11 -33.72 8.79
C LYS A 107 14.33 -32.54 9.72
N PHE A 108 15.28 -32.65 10.64
CA PHE A 108 15.72 -31.55 11.48
C PHE A 108 17.26 -31.51 11.54
N GLY A 109 17.82 -30.36 11.89
CA GLY A 109 19.26 -30.15 11.94
C GLY A 109 19.65 -28.68 11.90
N PHE A 110 20.95 -28.43 11.97
CA PHE A 110 21.49 -27.09 11.87
C PHE A 110 21.64 -26.69 10.41
N ARG A 111 21.04 -25.55 10.06
CA ARG A 111 21.29 -24.88 8.78
C ARG A 111 22.20 -23.70 9.03
N LYS A 112 23.31 -23.61 8.29
CA LYS A 112 24.13 -22.39 8.27
C LYS A 112 23.32 -21.29 7.61
N GLN A 113 22.88 -20.30 8.38
CA GLN A 113 22.35 -19.06 7.84
C GLN A 113 23.54 -18.16 7.49
N GLN A 114 23.47 -17.47 6.35
CA GLN A 114 24.42 -16.39 6.07
C GLN A 114 24.21 -15.31 7.14
N PRO A 115 25.30 -14.72 7.68
CA PRO A 115 25.17 -13.65 8.66
C PRO A 115 24.31 -12.53 8.08
N LYS A 116 23.34 -12.04 8.86
CA LYS A 116 22.63 -10.80 8.53
C LYS A 116 23.58 -9.66 8.86
N TRP A 117 24.06 -8.98 7.85
CA TRP A 117 24.90 -7.80 8.03
C TRP A 117 23.98 -6.62 8.35
N GLN A 118 24.12 -6.06 9.54
CA GLN A 118 23.51 -4.78 9.88
C GLN A 118 24.52 -3.69 9.52
N TYR A 119 24.18 -2.86 8.55
CA TYR A 119 25.03 -1.76 8.10
C TYR A 119 24.56 -0.46 8.75
N ASP A 120 25.52 0.34 9.23
CA ASP A 120 25.30 1.76 9.50
C ASP A 120 25.74 2.52 8.25
N ASP A 121 24.80 2.75 7.34
CA ASP A 121 25.08 3.28 6.01
C ASP A 121 25.85 4.61 6.05
N ARG A 122 25.64 5.44 7.09
CA ARG A 122 26.33 6.73 7.22
C ARG A 122 27.82 6.54 7.47
N LYS A 123 28.17 5.77 8.51
CA LYS A 123 29.57 5.49 8.86
C LYS A 123 30.27 4.69 7.76
N LEU A 124 29.53 3.79 7.12
CA LEU A 124 30.08 2.98 6.03
C LEU A 124 30.40 3.84 4.80
N LEU A 125 29.51 4.76 4.42
CA LEU A 125 29.76 5.69 3.32
C LEU A 125 30.95 6.63 3.62
N GLU A 126 31.08 7.13 4.84
CA GLU A 126 32.24 7.94 5.26
C GLU A 126 33.55 7.15 5.15
N TYR A 127 33.57 5.92 5.68
CA TYR A 127 34.71 5.03 5.59
C TYR A 127 35.09 4.70 4.14
N LEU A 128 34.11 4.40 3.29
CA LEU A 128 34.34 4.08 1.88
C LEU A 128 34.92 5.28 1.12
N LYS A 129 34.44 6.50 1.40
CA LYS A 129 34.97 7.74 0.82
C LYS A 129 36.39 8.05 1.30
N LEU A 130 36.65 7.90 2.61
CA LEU A 130 37.98 8.16 3.18
C LEU A 130 39.06 7.21 2.63
N ASN A 131 38.68 5.97 2.31
CA ASN A 131 39.60 4.95 1.78
C ASN A 131 39.61 4.88 0.24
N ASN A 132 38.98 5.83 -0.46
CA ASN A 132 38.87 5.86 -1.92
C ASN A 132 38.26 4.60 -2.55
N LEU A 133 37.41 3.87 -1.81
CA LEU A 133 36.71 2.67 -2.27
C LEU A 133 35.41 3.03 -3.01
N ASN A 134 35.53 3.92 -3.99
CA ASN A 134 34.38 4.50 -4.71
C ASN A 134 33.63 3.47 -5.56
N GLU A 135 34.28 2.34 -5.93
CA GLU A 135 33.65 1.22 -6.65
C GLU A 135 32.52 0.54 -5.86
N LEU A 136 32.54 0.67 -4.52
CA LEU A 136 31.52 0.11 -3.62
C LEU A 136 30.39 1.11 -3.32
N ILE A 137 30.47 2.34 -3.85
CA ILE A 137 29.46 3.38 -3.65
C ILE A 137 28.55 3.40 -4.88
N ARG A 138 27.29 3.00 -4.68
CA ARG A 138 26.29 3.10 -5.75
C ARG A 138 25.85 4.54 -5.91
N THR A 139 26.24 5.16 -7.02
CA THR A 139 25.75 6.49 -7.42
C THR A 139 24.44 6.33 -8.20
N LYS A 140 23.40 7.07 -7.79
CA LYS A 140 22.13 7.12 -8.52
C LYS A 140 22.06 8.44 -9.28
N GLU A 141 22.10 8.37 -10.60
CA GLU A 141 21.88 9.52 -11.46
C GLU A 141 20.38 9.71 -11.65
N GLU A 142 19.85 10.81 -11.13
CA GLU A 142 18.47 11.22 -11.34
C GLU A 142 18.46 12.58 -12.02
N VAL A 143 17.56 12.75 -12.98
CA VAL A 143 17.35 14.06 -13.62
C VAL A 143 16.84 15.04 -12.57
N ASP A 144 17.56 16.14 -12.40
CA ASP A 144 17.09 17.26 -11.57
C ASP A 144 15.92 17.96 -12.27
N LYS A 145 14.72 17.45 -12.02
CA LYS A 145 13.46 17.99 -12.56
C LYS A 145 13.25 19.45 -12.17
N SER A 146 13.85 19.92 -11.07
CA SER A 146 13.69 21.30 -10.60
C SER A 146 14.53 22.28 -11.41
N LYS A 147 15.77 21.92 -11.76
CA LYS A 147 16.61 22.71 -12.67
C LYS A 147 16.10 22.64 -14.10
N LEU A 148 15.67 21.46 -14.55
CA LEU A 148 15.08 21.29 -15.89
C LEU A 148 13.86 22.21 -16.09
N LYS A 149 12.94 22.27 -15.11
CA LYS A 149 11.77 23.15 -15.17
C LYS A 149 12.09 24.65 -15.20
N LYS A 150 13.27 25.07 -14.75
CA LYS A 150 13.70 26.49 -14.76
C LYS A 150 14.34 26.89 -16.09
N LEU A 151 14.96 25.95 -16.78
CA LEU A 151 15.62 26.16 -18.06
C LEU A 151 14.62 26.06 -19.23
N VAL A 152 13.64 25.18 -19.11
CA VAL A 152 12.63 24.94 -20.15
C VAL A 152 11.53 26.01 -20.13
N GLN A 153 11.22 26.59 -21.29
CA GLN A 153 10.03 27.41 -21.49
C GLN A 153 8.88 26.56 -22.03
N ILE A 154 7.67 26.82 -21.54
CA ILE A 154 6.46 26.16 -22.01
C ILE A 154 5.81 27.08 -23.04
N VAL A 155 5.79 26.63 -24.31
CA VAL A 155 5.04 27.32 -25.38
C VAL A 155 4.12 26.29 -26.01
N ASN A 156 2.81 26.55 -26.01
CA ASN A 156 1.79 25.71 -26.65
C ASN A 156 1.82 24.21 -26.24
N GLY A 157 2.02 23.92 -24.95
CA GLY A 157 2.01 22.56 -24.43
C GLY A 157 3.28 21.73 -24.71
N GLN A 158 4.31 22.35 -25.27
CA GLN A 158 5.62 21.74 -25.50
C GLN A 158 6.71 22.44 -24.71
N ALA A 159 7.67 21.64 -24.23
CA ALA A 159 8.86 22.09 -23.54
C ALA A 159 9.93 22.50 -24.56
N ILE A 160 10.28 23.78 -24.61
CA ILE A 160 11.32 24.32 -25.50
C ILE A 160 12.53 24.72 -24.66
N ASP A 161 13.73 24.34 -25.10
CA ASP A 161 14.97 24.88 -24.54
C ASP A 161 15.27 26.26 -25.18
N PRO A 162 15.33 27.35 -24.40
CA PRO A 162 15.55 28.70 -24.92
C PRO A 162 16.95 28.93 -25.49
N GLU A 163 17.95 28.08 -25.20
CA GLU A 163 19.31 28.22 -25.79
C GLU A 163 19.47 27.45 -27.11
N ALA A 164 18.85 26.28 -27.25
CA ALA A 164 18.99 25.43 -28.43
C ALA A 164 17.87 25.63 -29.47
N GLY A 165 16.71 26.17 -29.06
CA GLY A 165 15.51 26.26 -29.93
C GLY A 165 14.91 24.89 -30.30
N GLU A 166 15.38 23.81 -29.67
CA GLU A 166 14.90 22.45 -29.91
C GLU A 166 13.71 22.11 -29.00
N VAL A 167 12.72 21.44 -29.58
CA VAL A 167 11.57 20.90 -28.85
C VAL A 167 12.01 19.64 -28.11
N ILE A 168 11.84 19.63 -26.79
CA ILE A 168 12.10 18.43 -25.98
C ILE A 168 10.90 17.49 -26.12
N ASP A 169 10.97 16.62 -27.11
CA ASP A 169 9.95 15.62 -27.49
C ASP A 169 9.55 14.63 -26.35
N ARG A 170 10.27 14.65 -25.22
CA ARG A 170 10.09 13.70 -24.10
C ARG A 170 9.36 14.26 -22.87
N ILE A 171 8.82 15.47 -22.94
CA ILE A 171 8.07 16.08 -21.82
C ILE A 171 6.60 16.22 -22.22
N THR A 172 5.74 15.38 -21.64
CA THR A 172 4.29 15.53 -21.73
C THR A 172 3.82 16.41 -20.57
N ILE A 173 3.29 17.59 -20.90
CA ILE A 173 2.69 18.49 -19.91
C ILE A 173 1.24 18.04 -19.71
N VAL A 174 0.93 17.59 -18.50
CA VAL A 174 -0.44 17.27 -18.10
C VAL A 174 -1.03 18.51 -17.43
N GLU A 175 -2.18 18.97 -17.94
CA GLU A 175 -2.90 20.13 -17.41
C GLU A 175 -3.32 19.96 -15.95
N ASP A 176 -3.72 21.08 -15.35
CA ASP A 176 -4.01 21.20 -13.93
C ASP A 176 -5.05 20.19 -13.46
N LYS A 177 -4.74 19.54 -12.33
CA LYS A 177 -5.67 18.61 -11.68
C LYS A 177 -6.67 19.42 -10.85
N PHE A 178 -7.95 19.28 -11.18
CA PHE A 178 -9.02 19.76 -10.32
C PHE A 178 -8.92 19.09 -8.94
N LYS A 179 -8.96 19.89 -7.88
CA LYS A 179 -8.84 19.45 -6.49
C LYS A 179 -10.04 19.96 -5.71
N ILE A 180 -10.61 19.10 -4.88
CA ILE A 180 -11.64 19.45 -3.90
C ILE A 180 -11.03 19.25 -2.51
N ASP A 181 -11.02 20.31 -1.71
CA ASP A 181 -10.65 20.30 -0.30
C ASP A 181 -11.93 20.41 0.55
N LEU A 182 -12.16 19.45 1.46
CA LEU A 182 -13.40 19.32 2.24
C LEU A 182 -13.20 19.47 3.74
#